data_AF-A0A848EAJ0-F1
#
_entry.id   AF-A0A848EAJ0-F1
#
_cell.length_a   1.000
_cell.length_b   1.000
_cell.length_c   1.000
_cell.angle_alpha   90.00
_cell.angle_beta   90.00
_cell.angle_gamma   90.00
#
_symmetry.space_group_name_H-M   'P 1'
#
loop_
_entity.id
_entity.type
_entity.pdbx_description
1 polymer ?
#
loop_
_entity_poly.entity_id
_entity_poly.type
_entity_poly.pdbx_seq_one_letter_code
_entity_poly.pdbx_strand_id
1 'polypeptide(L)'
;MREEPGAADLLATAREVLLNELLPALPPDKAFAARMVANAMAIAARDAGLDAWEPGALARIAALASDARGFAAAIRAGRFDPGTPDHSAAAALLDDLTRARCVVSAPRALGKG
;
A
#
# COMPACT_ATOMS: atom_id res chain seq x y z
N MET A 1 10.20 20.56 4.48
CA MET A 1 8.75 20.71 4.72
C MET A 1 8.07 20.47 3.38
N ARG A 2 7.07 19.59 3.31
CA ARG A 2 6.28 19.47 2.08
C ARG A 2 5.26 20.60 2.07
N GLU A 3 5.14 21.28 0.95
CA GLU A 3 4.12 22.31 0.75
C GLU A 3 2.75 21.61 0.64
N GLU A 4 1.78 22.08 1.43
CA GLU A 4 0.40 21.63 1.35
C GLU A 4 -0.35 22.40 0.24
N PRO A 5 -1.35 21.79 -0.42
CA PRO A 5 -1.82 20.41 -0.25
C PRO A 5 -0.84 19.36 -0.80
N GLY A 6 -0.74 18.23 -0.12
CA GLY A 6 0.13 17.12 -0.52
C GLY A 6 -0.43 16.34 -1.71
N ALA A 7 0.37 15.42 -2.27
CA ALA A 7 -0.05 14.59 -3.41
C ALA A 7 -1.31 13.77 -3.13
N ALA A 8 -1.47 13.24 -1.91
CA ALA A 8 -2.67 12.52 -1.50
C ALA A 8 -3.92 13.42 -1.53
N ASP A 9 -3.81 14.66 -1.05
CA ASP A 9 -4.91 15.63 -1.03
C ASP A 9 -5.31 16.04 -2.44
N LEU A 10 -4.33 16.33 -3.31
CA LEU A 10 -4.57 16.68 -4.71
C LEU A 10 -5.29 15.56 -5.47
N LEU A 11 -4.88 14.30 -5.23
CA LEU A 11 -5.55 13.14 -5.83
C LEU A 11 -6.95 12.92 -5.28
N ALA A 12 -7.19 13.20 -3.99
CA ALA A 12 -8.51 13.15 -3.39
C ALA A 12 -9.45 14.20 -3.99
N THR A 13 -9.01 15.46 -4.09
CA THR A 13 -9.77 16.55 -4.72
C THR A 13 -10.10 16.23 -6.18
N ALA A 14 -9.12 15.82 -6.96
CA ALA A 14 -9.34 15.52 -8.38
C ALA A 14 -10.29 14.32 -8.57
N ARG A 15 -10.25 13.33 -7.67
CA ARG A 15 -11.18 12.19 -7.68
C ARG A 15 -12.61 12.63 -7.34
N GLU A 16 -12.78 13.55 -6.41
CA GLU A 16 -14.08 14.09 -6.04
C GLU A 16 -14.73 14.83 -7.21
N VAL A 17 -13.99 15.75 -7.85
CA VAL A 17 -14.44 16.46 -9.05
C VAL A 17 -14.81 15.48 -10.17
N LEU A 18 -13.97 14.46 -10.41
CA LEU A 18 -14.25 13.44 -11.43
C LEU A 18 -15.57 12.70 -11.17
N LEU A 19 -15.86 12.32 -9.92
CA LEU A 19 -17.04 11.52 -9.58
C LEU A 19 -18.32 12.34 -9.47
N ASN A 20 -18.23 13.56 -8.92
CA ASN A 20 -19.39 14.36 -8.56
C ASN A 20 -19.78 15.36 -9.65
N GLU A 21 -18.82 15.85 -10.43
CA GLU A 21 -19.06 16.87 -11.45
C GLU A 21 -18.92 16.32 -12.86
N LEU A 22 -17.80 15.66 -13.16
CA LEU A 22 -17.51 15.23 -14.53
C LEU A 22 -18.31 13.99 -14.91
N LEU A 23 -18.36 12.97 -14.05
CA LEU A 23 -19.04 11.70 -14.36
C LEU A 23 -20.52 11.88 -14.74
N PRO A 24 -21.34 12.70 -14.06
CA PRO A 24 -22.73 12.95 -14.48
C PRO A 24 -22.87 13.62 -15.84
N ALA A 25 -21.85 14.39 -16.28
CA ALA A 25 -21.84 15.09 -17.55
C ALA A 25 -21.28 14.25 -18.71
N LEU A 26 -20.71 13.07 -18.43
CA LEU A 26 -20.12 12.21 -19.45
C LEU A 26 -21.19 11.38 -20.19
N PRO A 27 -20.95 11.05 -21.47
CA PRO A 27 -21.72 10.05 -22.18
C PRO A 27 -21.74 8.70 -21.43
N PRO A 28 -22.85 7.93 -21.47
CA PRO A 28 -22.99 6.68 -20.72
C PRO A 28 -21.88 5.64 -20.99
N ASP A 29 -21.35 5.58 -22.21
CA ASP A 29 -20.27 4.66 -22.60
C ASP A 29 -18.92 5.00 -21.93
N LYS A 30 -18.77 6.21 -21.38
CA LYS A 30 -17.57 6.64 -20.65
C LYS A 30 -17.67 6.47 -19.14
N ALA A 31 -18.86 6.18 -18.61
CA ALA A 31 -19.09 6.09 -17.17
C ALA A 31 -18.19 5.05 -16.48
N PHE A 32 -18.01 3.89 -17.11
CA PHE A 32 -17.12 2.84 -16.59
C PHE A 32 -15.66 3.30 -16.53
N ALA A 33 -15.17 3.92 -17.61
CA ALA A 33 -13.80 4.42 -17.69
C ALA A 33 -13.53 5.49 -16.62
N ALA A 34 -14.45 6.44 -16.42
CA ALA A 34 -14.33 7.45 -15.38
C ALA A 34 -14.31 6.83 -13.96
N ARG A 35 -15.13 5.81 -13.70
CA ARG A 35 -15.10 5.08 -12.42
C ARG A 35 -13.78 4.32 -12.21
N MET A 36 -13.21 3.75 -13.27
CA MET A 36 -11.90 3.09 -13.25
C MET A 36 -10.78 4.09 -12.90
N VAL A 37 -10.77 5.26 -13.54
CA VAL A 37 -9.82 6.34 -13.24
C VAL A 37 -9.96 6.78 -11.78
N ALA A 38 -11.19 7.00 -11.30
CA ALA A 38 -11.42 7.36 -9.90
C ALA A 38 -10.92 6.30 -8.91
N ASN A 39 -10.98 5.01 -9.27
CA ASN A 39 -10.42 3.94 -8.44
C ASN A 39 -8.89 3.97 -8.45
N ALA A 40 -8.26 4.17 -9.60
CA ALA A 40 -6.80 4.31 -9.70
C ALA A 40 -6.28 5.52 -8.89
N MET A 41 -6.98 6.65 -8.93
CA MET A 41 -6.67 7.83 -8.12
C MET A 41 -6.75 7.55 -6.61
N ALA A 42 -7.74 6.77 -6.16
CA ALA A 42 -7.84 6.38 -4.76
C ALA A 42 -6.67 5.49 -4.31
N ILE A 43 -6.19 4.59 -5.18
CA ILE A 43 -5.02 3.76 -4.91
C ILE A 43 -3.77 4.65 -4.80
N ALA A 44 -3.57 5.54 -5.77
CA ALA A 44 -2.43 6.46 -5.79
C ALA A 44 -2.42 7.41 -4.59
N ALA A 45 -3.59 7.90 -4.15
CA ALA A 45 -3.70 8.78 -2.99
C ALA A 45 -3.25 8.09 -1.70
N ARG A 46 -3.59 6.80 -1.52
CA ARG A 46 -3.16 6.01 -0.37
C ARG A 46 -1.66 5.73 -0.41
N ASP A 47 -1.13 5.41 -1.58
CA ASP A 47 0.31 5.20 -1.77
C ASP A 47 1.11 6.47 -1.44
N ALA A 48 0.65 7.62 -1.93
CA ALA A 48 1.24 8.92 -1.64
C ALA A 48 1.13 9.36 -0.17
N GLY A 49 0.32 8.69 0.65
CA GLY A 49 0.22 8.92 2.09
C GLY A 49 1.16 8.04 2.94
N LEU A 50 1.86 7.06 2.34
CA LEU A 50 2.65 6.06 3.06
C LEU A 50 4.15 6.36 3.18
N ASP A 51 4.56 7.63 3.03
CA ASP A 51 5.98 8.06 2.96
C ASP A 51 6.91 7.63 4.10
N ALA A 52 6.40 7.11 5.21
CA ALA A 52 7.19 6.84 6.42
C ALA A 52 7.49 5.36 6.69
N TRP A 53 6.96 4.42 5.90
CA TRP A 53 6.96 3.01 6.30
C TRP A 53 8.20 2.22 5.84
N GLU A 54 8.79 2.58 4.69
CA GLU A 54 9.93 1.85 4.11
C GLU A 54 11.19 1.87 4.98
N PRO A 55 11.60 2.98 5.64
CA PRO A 55 12.82 2.99 6.44
C PRO A 55 12.77 2.03 7.63
N GLY A 56 11.62 1.96 8.32
CA GLY A 56 11.43 1.07 9.47
C GLY A 56 11.34 -0.40 9.06
N ALA A 57 10.65 -0.69 7.96
CA ALA A 57 10.60 -2.04 7.41
C ALA A 57 11.98 -2.52 6.93
N LEU A 58 12.73 -1.66 6.23
CA LEU A 58 14.06 -1.99 5.74
C LEU A 58 15.05 -2.22 6.89
N ALA A 59 14.97 -1.44 7.97
CA ALA A 59 15.78 -1.67 9.17
C ALA A 59 15.45 -3.01 9.84
N ARG A 60 14.16 -3.38 9.93
CA ARG A 60 13.74 -4.69 10.48
C ARG A 60 14.18 -5.85 9.59
N ILE A 61 14.12 -5.68 8.26
CA ILE A 61 14.68 -6.63 7.30
C ILE A 61 16.19 -6.78 7.52
N ALA A 62 16.91 -5.67 7.63
CA ALA A 62 18.36 -5.62 7.84
C ALA A 62 18.80 -6.29 9.16
N ALA A 63 17.93 -6.29 10.18
CA ALA A 63 18.18 -6.96 11.45
C ALA A 63 18.04 -8.49 11.36
N LEU A 64 17.21 -9.01 10.45
CA LEU A 64 16.96 -10.44 10.24
C LEU A 64 17.82 -11.04 9.12
N ALA A 65 18.20 -10.23 8.13
CA ALA A 65 18.99 -10.59 6.96
C ALA A 65 19.69 -9.35 6.39
N SER A 66 20.53 -9.48 5.37
CA SER A 66 21.25 -8.33 4.79
C SER A 66 20.36 -7.28 4.12
N ASP A 67 19.34 -7.74 3.40
CA ASP A 67 18.41 -6.94 2.60
C ASP A 67 17.15 -7.76 2.29
N ALA A 68 16.22 -7.20 1.52
CA ALA A 68 14.98 -7.88 1.17
C ALA A 68 15.21 -9.18 0.37
N ARG A 69 16.26 -9.23 -0.47
CA ARG A 69 16.60 -10.43 -1.26
C ARG A 69 17.14 -11.53 -0.35
N GLY A 70 18.05 -11.18 0.56
CA GLY A 70 18.61 -12.07 1.58
C GLY A 70 17.54 -12.58 2.52
N PHE A 71 16.59 -11.73 2.92
CA PHE A 71 15.45 -12.13 3.73
C PHE A 71 14.58 -13.16 3.02
N ALA A 72 14.23 -12.93 1.75
CA ALA A 72 13.47 -13.89 0.95
C ALA A 72 14.23 -15.21 0.74
N ALA A 73 15.56 -15.17 0.55
CA ALA A 73 16.38 -16.37 0.44
C ALA A 73 16.41 -17.17 1.76
N ALA A 74 16.56 -16.48 2.89
CA ALA A 74 16.57 -17.07 4.22
C ALA A 74 15.22 -17.73 4.59
N ILE A 75 14.08 -17.10 4.22
CA ILE A 75 12.75 -17.71 4.34
C ILE A 75 12.69 -19.03 3.56
N ARG A 76 13.10 -19.03 2.28
CA ARG A 76 13.07 -20.25 1.45
C ARG A 76 14.00 -21.35 1.94
N ALA A 77 15.04 -20.99 2.68
CA ALA A 77 15.97 -21.93 3.30
C ALA A 77 15.48 -22.47 4.67
N GLY A 78 14.30 -22.06 5.14
CA GLY A 78 13.72 -22.51 6.41
C GLY A 78 14.31 -21.83 7.65
N ARG A 79 15.08 -20.74 7.50
CA ARG A 79 15.72 -20.05 8.63
C ARG A 79 14.71 -19.45 9.63
N PHE A 80 13.48 -19.24 9.19
CA PHE A 80 12.40 -18.67 9.98
C PHE A 80 11.23 -19.65 10.14
N ASP A 81 11.45 -20.95 9.97
CA ASP A 81 10.40 -21.96 10.15
C ASP A 81 9.94 -22.02 11.63
N PRO A 82 8.72 -22.52 11.91
CA PRO A 82 8.22 -22.65 13.28
C PRO A 82 9.21 -23.37 14.19
N GLY A 83 9.47 -22.78 15.35
CA GLY A 83 10.45 -23.30 16.33
C GLY A 83 11.87 -22.72 16.19
N THR A 84 12.15 -21.92 15.16
CA THR A 84 13.39 -21.14 15.07
C THR A 84 13.32 -19.86 15.93
N PRO A 85 14.45 -19.33 16.43
CA PRO A 85 14.47 -18.15 17.31
C PRO A 85 13.82 -16.91 16.68
N ASP A 86 14.01 -16.72 15.37
CA ASP A 86 13.58 -15.52 14.65
C ASP A 86 12.20 -15.67 13.98
N HIS A 87 11.52 -16.82 14.15
CA HIS A 87 10.24 -17.11 13.50
C HIS A 87 9.19 -16.02 13.76
N SER A 88 9.00 -15.65 15.03
CA SER A 88 7.97 -14.68 15.43
C SER A 88 8.26 -13.29 14.87
N ALA A 89 9.53 -12.86 14.88
CA ALA A 89 9.94 -11.57 14.34
C ALA A 89 9.75 -11.49 12.83
N ALA A 90 10.12 -12.55 12.10
CA ALA A 90 9.93 -12.64 10.66
C ALA A 90 8.43 -12.68 10.29
N ALA A 91 7.63 -13.46 11.01
CA ALA A 91 6.18 -13.54 10.79
C ALA A 91 5.47 -12.21 11.04
N ALA A 92 5.80 -11.53 12.15
CA ALA A 92 5.24 -10.21 12.45
C ALA A 92 5.62 -9.16 11.39
N LEU A 93 6.88 -9.17 10.94
CA LEU A 93 7.32 -8.29 9.85
C LEU A 93 6.55 -8.57 8.55
N LEU A 94 6.34 -9.82 8.18
CA LEU A 94 5.57 -10.17 6.97
C LEU A 94 4.08 -9.77 7.09
N ASP A 95 3.46 -9.90 8.27
CA ASP A 95 2.09 -9.43 8.49
C ASP A 95 1.99 -7.91 8.36
N ASP A 96 2.90 -7.17 9.00
CA ASP A 96 2.97 -5.71 8.90
C ASP A 96 3.16 -5.25 7.45
N LEU A 97 4.09 -5.89 6.72
CA LEU A 97 4.35 -5.64 5.31
C LEU A 97 3.11 -5.89 4.45
N THR A 98 2.41 -6.99 4.71
CA THR A 98 1.21 -7.39 3.97
C THR A 98 0.07 -6.41 4.23
N ARG A 99 -0.19 -6.05 5.50
CA ARG A 99 -1.23 -5.08 5.85
C ARG A 99 -1.00 -3.72 5.21
N ALA A 100 0.23 -3.21 5.28
CA ALA A 100 0.56 -1.92 4.67
C ALA A 100 0.27 -1.92 3.16
N ARG A 101 0.66 -2.98 2.43
CA ARG A 101 0.34 -3.13 1.01
C ARG A 101 -1.16 -3.28 0.76
N CYS A 102 -1.88 -4.01 1.62
CA CYS A 102 -3.32 -4.18 1.51
C CYS A 102 -4.07 -2.86 1.71
N VAL A 103 -3.64 -1.98 2.62
CA VAL A 103 -4.28 -0.66 2.81
C VAL A 103 -4.35 0.10 1.49
N VAL A 104 -3.30 0.05 0.67
CA VAL A 104 -3.23 0.72 -0.64
C VAL A 104 -4.14 0.06 -1.67
N SER A 105 -3.84 -1.20 -1.99
CA SER A 105 -4.36 -1.87 -3.20
C SER A 105 -5.62 -2.69 -2.95
N ALA A 106 -5.86 -3.13 -1.72
CA ALA A 106 -6.94 -4.06 -1.38
C ALA A 106 -7.47 -3.86 0.06
N PRO A 107 -7.92 -2.65 0.45
CA PRO A 107 -8.28 -2.37 1.84
C PRO A 107 -9.42 -3.26 2.35
N ARG A 108 -10.32 -3.70 1.46
CA ARG A 108 -11.40 -4.63 1.78
C ARG A 108 -10.92 -5.99 2.27
N ALA A 109 -9.68 -6.39 1.97
CA ALA A 109 -9.07 -7.62 2.45
C ALA A 109 -8.71 -7.56 3.95
N LEU A 110 -8.65 -6.37 4.55
CA LEU A 110 -8.29 -6.17 5.96
C LEU A 110 -9.50 -6.17 6.92
N GLY A 111 -10.71 -6.35 6.41
CA GLY A 111 -11.96 -6.10 7.14
C GLY A 111 -12.68 -4.87 6.59
N LYS A 112 -13.92 -4.62 7.04
CA LYS A 112 -14.75 -3.53 6.52
C LYS A 112 -14.05 -2.18 6.80
N GLY A 113 -13.61 -1.52 5.72
CA GLY A 113 -13.39 -0.08 5.71
C GLY A 113 -14.69 0.70 5.78
#